data_AF-A0A7C3BA65-F1
#
_entry.id   AF-A0A7C3BA65-F1
#
_cell.length_a   1.000
_cell.length_b   1.000
_cell.length_c   1.000
_cell.angle_alpha   90.00
_cell.angle_beta   90.00
_cell.angle_gamma   90.00
#
_symmetry.space_group_name_H-M   'P 1'
#
loop_
_entity.id
_entity.type
_entity.pdbx_description
1 polymer ?
#
loop_
_entity_poly.entity_id
_entity_poly.type
_entity_poly.pdbx_seq_one_letter_code
_entity_poly.pdbx_strand_id
1 'polypeptide(L)'
;MTVMWRQQAITLAILLLAFALWCGRLNGPSFWIDEQVAAEIAGESDLKSVWQGVAHRERRPPGYHLLLFTWRHAAGDTDFALRYPSAAAGVLALAVTTRLARHWVGRRAASGCGILTACSAFLALYVPMARYYSLVWLLAASSWLALERWLVRRWPWGVYAAITLALMYTDPAIIPVLIGQGIRLYAGKQGQRRAWALTVLALGLAMLPWWHILPRQVSRDLLRADLSGTAAGILLRLSTPWYVWTVGEATLPWRGIAWLGLLAGGLLIMAAIKRPRPRAVLALGVLVPLGFTIGLTEIVTPDITFLNTASRALYAAPALYLVWSAGLK
;
A
#
# COMPACT_ATOMS: atom_id res chain seq x y z
N MET A 1 -22.52 -26.95 1.71
CA MET A 1 -22.78 -25.63 2.35
C MET A 1 -21.83 -25.30 3.50
N THR A 2 -21.51 -26.23 4.41
CA THR A 2 -20.70 -26.02 5.63
C THR A 2 -19.30 -25.40 5.42
N VAL A 3 -18.58 -25.78 4.35
CA VAL A 3 -17.22 -25.26 4.05
C VAL A 3 -17.22 -23.78 3.67
N MET A 4 -18.28 -23.29 3.03
CA MET A 4 -18.39 -21.88 2.61
C MET A 4 -18.62 -20.97 3.82
N TRP A 5 -19.56 -21.35 4.68
CA TRP A 5 -19.85 -20.67 5.95
C TRP A 5 -18.60 -20.59 6.84
N ARG A 6 -17.88 -21.70 7.00
CA ARG A 6 -16.64 -21.73 7.78
C ARG A 6 -15.60 -20.74 7.26
N GLN A 7 -15.47 -20.58 5.94
CA GLN A 7 -14.50 -19.64 5.37
C GLN A 7 -14.94 -18.18 5.42
N GLN A 8 -16.25 -17.92 5.38
CA GLN A 8 -16.77 -16.57 5.62
C GLN A 8 -16.58 -16.18 7.08
N ALA A 9 -16.87 -17.09 8.02
CA ALA A 9 -16.63 -16.90 9.44
C ALA A 9 -15.15 -16.63 9.75
N ILE A 10 -14.22 -17.39 9.16
CA ILE A 10 -12.77 -17.13 9.32
C ILE A 10 -12.39 -15.74 8.80
N THR A 11 -12.87 -15.33 7.61
CA THR A 11 -12.56 -13.98 7.10
C THR A 11 -13.20 -12.90 7.96
N LEU A 12 -14.42 -13.09 8.43
CA LEU A 12 -15.07 -12.14 9.33
C LEU A 12 -14.28 -12.00 10.64
N ALA A 13 -13.87 -13.11 11.25
CA ALA A 13 -13.04 -13.11 12.45
C ALA A 13 -11.70 -12.38 12.25
N ILE A 14 -11.04 -12.58 11.09
CA ILE A 14 -9.82 -11.85 10.73
C ILE A 14 -10.09 -10.34 10.61
N LEU A 15 -11.19 -9.95 9.97
CA LEU A 15 -11.54 -8.53 9.81
C LEU A 15 -11.91 -7.88 11.14
N LEU A 16 -12.65 -8.58 12.01
CA LEU A 16 -12.96 -8.11 13.36
C LEU A 16 -11.70 -7.98 14.21
N LEU A 17 -10.77 -8.93 14.11
CA LEU A 17 -9.47 -8.84 14.77
C LEU A 17 -8.69 -7.63 14.29
N ALA A 18 -8.58 -7.43 12.98
CA ALA A 18 -7.89 -6.28 12.41
C ALA A 18 -8.55 -4.95 12.81
N PHE A 19 -9.88 -4.88 12.79
CA PHE A 19 -10.63 -3.72 13.26
C PHE A 19 -10.33 -3.42 14.73
N ALA A 20 -10.37 -4.43 15.61
CA ALA A 20 -10.05 -4.25 17.02
C ALA A 20 -8.60 -3.77 17.23
N LEU A 21 -7.64 -4.34 16.51
CA LEU A 21 -6.22 -3.98 16.63
C LEU A 21 -5.91 -2.58 16.07
N TRP A 22 -6.48 -2.22 14.93
CA TRP A 22 -6.15 -0.96 14.24
C TRP A 22 -7.01 0.21 14.70
N CYS A 23 -8.31 -0.01 14.97
CA CYS A 23 -9.21 1.06 15.44
C CYS A 23 -9.22 1.22 16.97
N GLY A 24 -8.72 0.24 17.72
CA GLY A 24 -8.76 0.27 19.19
C GLY A 24 -7.87 1.31 19.86
N ARG A 25 -6.96 1.96 19.11
CA ARG A 25 -5.96 2.91 19.65
C ARG A 25 -5.87 4.24 18.89
N LEU A 26 -6.92 4.65 18.17
CA LEU A 26 -6.87 5.87 17.36
C LEU A 26 -6.64 7.16 18.20
N ASN A 27 -7.11 7.19 19.45
CA ASN A 27 -6.92 8.32 20.38
C ASN A 27 -5.71 8.17 21.31
N GLY A 28 -4.85 7.17 21.11
CA GLY A 28 -3.76 6.90 22.06
C GLY A 28 -2.56 7.84 21.87
N PRO A 29 -1.83 7.74 20.75
CA PRO A 29 -0.63 8.53 20.50
C PRO A 29 -0.94 9.93 19.96
N SER A 30 -0.13 10.94 20.30
CA SER A 30 -0.13 12.22 19.59
C SER A 30 0.17 12.04 18.09
N PHE A 31 -0.16 13.04 17.27
CA PHE A 31 0.17 13.01 15.85
C PHE A 31 1.67 12.97 15.59
N TRP A 32 2.03 12.15 14.61
CA TRP A 32 3.33 12.28 13.94
C TRP A 32 3.37 13.59 13.15
N ILE A 33 4.57 14.10 12.89
CA ILE A 33 4.77 15.38 12.16
C ILE A 33 4.01 15.37 10.82
N ASP A 34 4.01 14.25 10.10
CA ASP A 34 3.35 14.13 8.82
C ASP A 34 1.83 13.93 8.92
N GLU A 35 1.32 13.41 10.04
CA GLU A 35 -0.11 13.43 10.36
C GLU A 35 -0.59 14.85 10.66
N GLN A 36 0.20 15.61 11.44
CA GLN A 36 -0.10 17.00 11.76
C GLN A 36 -0.20 17.86 10.49
N VAL A 37 0.73 17.70 9.54
CA VAL A 37 0.66 18.38 8.23
C VAL A 37 -0.61 18.01 7.47
N ALA A 38 -1.05 16.74 7.52
CA ALA A 38 -2.29 16.32 6.87
C ALA A 38 -3.53 16.90 7.55
N ALA A 39 -3.55 16.93 8.89
CA ALA A 39 -4.63 17.54 9.67
C ALA A 39 -4.78 19.04 9.38
N GLU A 40 -3.66 19.76 9.30
CA GLU A 40 -3.63 21.19 8.96
C GLU A 40 -4.16 21.45 7.55
N ILE A 41 -3.67 20.72 6.54
CA ILE A 41 -4.15 20.86 5.16
C ILE A 41 -5.65 20.54 5.07
N ALA A 42 -6.12 19.52 5.79
CA ALA A 42 -7.55 19.19 5.85
C ALA A 42 -8.39 20.23 6.59
N GLY A 43 -7.77 21.14 7.35
CA GLY A 43 -8.41 22.23 8.09
C GLY A 43 -8.53 23.55 7.36
N GLU A 44 -8.05 23.60 6.11
CA GLU A 44 -8.24 24.76 5.24
C GLU A 44 -9.73 25.06 5.03
N SER A 45 -10.06 26.30 4.67
CA SER A 45 -11.46 26.78 4.57
C SER A 45 -12.25 26.18 3.41
N ASP A 46 -11.56 25.75 2.35
CA ASP A 46 -12.18 25.32 1.10
C ASP A 46 -11.25 24.42 0.27
N LEU A 47 -11.81 23.75 -0.74
CA LEU A 47 -11.10 22.81 -1.60
C LEU A 47 -9.94 23.45 -2.39
N LYS A 48 -10.01 24.74 -2.73
CA LYS A 48 -8.94 25.42 -3.46
C LYS A 48 -7.74 25.66 -2.52
N SER A 49 -8.00 26.04 -1.28
CA SER A 49 -6.99 26.19 -0.24
C SER A 49 -6.34 24.84 0.09
N VAL A 50 -7.12 23.75 0.17
CA VAL A 50 -6.57 22.38 0.29
C VAL A 50 -5.66 22.04 -0.89
N TRP A 51 -6.13 22.27 -2.13
CA TRP A 51 -5.36 21.99 -3.35
C TRP A 51 -4.02 22.72 -3.36
N GLN A 52 -4.03 24.00 -3.00
CA GLN A 52 -2.82 24.81 -2.88
C GLN A 52 -1.92 24.33 -1.73
N GLY A 53 -2.49 24.02 -0.57
CA GLY A 53 -1.76 23.45 0.57
C GLY A 53 -1.02 22.17 0.21
N VAL A 54 -1.68 21.25 -0.49
CA VAL A 54 -1.04 20.01 -1.01
C VAL A 54 0.08 20.35 -1.99
N ALA A 55 -0.17 21.24 -2.95
CA ALA A 55 0.83 21.59 -3.96
C ALA A 55 2.14 22.13 -3.33
N HIS A 56 2.03 22.89 -2.23
CA HIS A 56 3.18 23.53 -1.57
C HIS A 56 3.82 22.71 -0.45
N ARG A 57 3.04 21.88 0.26
CA ARG A 57 3.51 21.18 1.47
C ARG A 57 3.70 19.69 1.28
N GLU A 58 3.04 19.08 0.28
CA GLU A 58 3.09 17.64 0.07
C GLU A 58 3.85 17.22 -1.18
N ARG A 59 4.29 15.97 -1.22
CA ARG A 59 4.98 15.37 -2.38
C ARG A 59 4.12 14.41 -3.18
N ARG A 60 2.83 14.39 -2.85
CA ARG A 60 1.85 13.47 -3.42
C ARG A 60 0.71 14.25 -4.02
N PRO A 61 -0.03 13.63 -4.94
CA PRO A 61 -1.24 14.23 -5.45
C PRO A 61 -2.33 14.30 -4.37
N PRO A 62 -3.39 15.10 -4.58
CA PRO A 62 -4.24 15.61 -3.50
C PRO A 62 -5.32 14.64 -3.02
N GLY A 63 -5.48 13.46 -3.63
CA GLY A 63 -6.60 12.56 -3.41
C GLY A 63 -6.83 12.18 -1.94
N TYR A 64 -5.76 11.90 -1.19
CA TYR A 64 -5.88 11.61 0.24
C TYR A 64 -6.34 12.84 1.04
N HIS A 65 -5.78 14.02 0.76
CA HIS A 65 -6.11 15.25 1.49
C HIS A 65 -7.52 15.75 1.16
N LEU A 66 -8.00 15.58 -0.07
CA LEU A 66 -9.38 15.86 -0.45
C LEU A 66 -10.37 14.94 0.27
N LEU A 67 -10.03 13.64 0.38
CA LEU A 67 -10.81 12.70 1.20
C LEU A 67 -10.83 13.13 2.67
N LEU A 68 -9.66 13.49 3.23
CA LEU A 68 -9.56 13.87 4.63
C LEU A 68 -10.30 15.18 4.93
N PHE A 69 -10.20 16.19 4.05
CA PHE A 69 -10.95 17.44 4.13
C PHE A 69 -12.46 17.19 4.16
N THR A 70 -12.97 16.42 3.20
CA THR A 70 -14.42 16.11 3.13
C THR A 70 -14.89 15.32 4.34
N TRP A 71 -14.07 14.38 4.83
CA TRP A 71 -14.39 13.62 6.03
C TRP A 71 -14.38 14.48 7.30
N ARG A 72 -13.37 15.35 7.47
CA ARG A 72 -13.27 16.27 8.61
C ARG A 72 -14.51 17.15 8.74
N HIS A 73 -15.04 17.64 7.62
CA HIS A 73 -16.26 18.46 7.62
C HIS A 73 -17.50 17.69 8.10
N ALA A 74 -17.55 16.37 7.91
CA ALA A 74 -18.67 15.54 8.31
C ALA A 74 -18.52 14.95 9.73
N ALA A 75 -17.30 14.59 10.12
CA ALA A 75 -17.01 13.82 11.34
C ALA A 75 -16.28 14.61 12.45
N GLY A 76 -15.87 15.85 12.17
CA GLY A 76 -15.09 16.69 13.08
C GLY A 76 -13.58 16.47 12.96
N ASP A 77 -12.83 17.07 13.88
CA ASP A 77 -11.37 17.22 13.82
C ASP A 77 -10.60 16.63 14.99
N THR A 78 -11.25 15.73 15.75
CA THR A 78 -10.57 14.93 16.78
C THR A 78 -9.55 13.97 16.15
N ASP A 79 -8.53 13.57 16.93
CA ASP A 79 -7.54 12.56 16.51
C ASP A 79 -8.20 11.28 16.00
N PHE A 80 -9.24 10.80 16.69
CA PHE A 80 -10.06 9.68 16.25
C PHE A 80 -10.64 9.92 14.86
N ALA A 81 -11.34 11.05 14.70
CA ALA A 81 -12.04 11.38 13.45
C ALA A 81 -11.08 11.45 12.27
N LEU A 82 -9.90 12.04 12.45
CA LEU A 82 -8.91 12.19 11.38
C LEU A 82 -8.18 10.89 11.04
N ARG A 83 -8.00 9.98 12.00
CA ARG A 83 -7.36 8.67 11.78
C ARG A 83 -8.33 7.59 11.27
N TYR A 84 -9.61 7.71 11.57
CA TYR A 84 -10.61 6.70 11.23
C TYR A 84 -10.71 6.36 9.74
N PRO A 85 -10.67 7.32 8.78
CA PRO A 85 -10.69 7.00 7.34
C PRO A 85 -9.57 6.06 6.93
N SER A 86 -8.36 6.26 7.44
CA SER A 86 -7.21 5.42 7.16
C SER A 86 -7.35 4.03 7.79
N ALA A 87 -7.80 3.96 9.04
CA ALA A 87 -8.04 2.68 9.70
C ALA A 87 -9.13 1.85 8.97
N ALA A 88 -10.23 2.50 8.59
CA ALA A 88 -11.32 1.90 7.81
C ALA A 88 -10.82 1.43 6.43
N ALA A 89 -10.04 2.26 5.73
CA ALA A 89 -9.42 1.90 4.46
C ALA A 89 -8.51 0.67 4.61
N GLY A 90 -7.76 0.55 5.71
CA GLY A 90 -6.91 -0.61 6.00
C GLY A 90 -7.71 -1.89 6.20
N VAL A 91 -8.81 -1.86 6.96
CA VAL A 91 -9.69 -3.02 7.15
C VAL A 91 -10.32 -3.46 5.83
N LEU A 92 -10.77 -2.51 5.01
CA LEU A 92 -11.28 -2.81 3.66
C LEU A 92 -10.17 -3.37 2.75
N ALA A 93 -8.94 -2.83 2.84
CA ALA A 93 -7.81 -3.30 2.07
C ALA A 93 -7.48 -4.75 2.42
N LEU A 94 -7.52 -5.11 3.71
CA LEU A 94 -7.38 -6.49 4.16
C LEU A 94 -8.45 -7.42 3.57
N ALA A 95 -9.71 -6.97 3.53
CA ALA A 95 -10.79 -7.74 2.91
C ALA A 95 -10.54 -7.98 1.41
N VAL A 96 -10.10 -6.95 0.68
CA VAL A 96 -9.79 -7.05 -0.75
C VAL A 96 -8.55 -7.93 -0.99
N THR A 97 -7.49 -7.75 -0.21
CA THR A 97 -6.25 -8.55 -0.30
C THR A 97 -6.51 -10.01 0.01
N THR A 98 -7.26 -10.34 1.06
CA THR A 98 -7.61 -11.74 1.36
C THR A 98 -8.44 -12.36 0.23
N ARG A 99 -9.30 -11.58 -0.44
CA ARG A 99 -10.04 -12.05 -1.62
C ARG A 99 -9.14 -12.30 -2.83
N LEU A 100 -8.17 -11.42 -3.09
CA LEU A 100 -7.15 -11.60 -4.13
C LEU A 100 -6.28 -12.83 -3.83
N ALA A 101 -5.81 -12.97 -2.59
CA ALA A 101 -5.03 -14.10 -2.13
C ALA A 101 -5.73 -15.43 -2.36
N ARG A 102 -7.05 -15.50 -2.12
CA ARG A 102 -7.87 -16.70 -2.40
C ARG A 102 -7.83 -17.07 -3.88
N HIS A 103 -7.86 -16.07 -4.76
CA HIS A 103 -7.82 -16.27 -6.20
C HIS A 103 -6.43 -16.73 -6.68
N TRP A 104 -5.36 -16.10 -6.19
CA TRP A 104 -4.01 -16.34 -6.67
C TRP A 104 -3.33 -17.57 -6.05
N VAL A 105 -3.53 -17.85 -4.76
CA VAL A 105 -2.77 -18.90 -4.03
C VAL A 105 -3.68 -19.86 -3.24
N GLY A 106 -4.98 -19.63 -3.28
CA GLY A 106 -5.99 -20.51 -2.71
C GLY A 106 -6.35 -20.22 -1.25
N ARG A 107 -7.47 -20.80 -0.81
CA ARG A 107 -8.18 -20.47 0.45
C ARG A 107 -7.31 -20.51 1.71
N ARG A 108 -6.55 -21.60 1.92
CA ARG A 108 -5.69 -21.76 3.11
C ARG A 108 -4.60 -20.69 3.21
N ALA A 109 -3.92 -20.36 2.10
CA ALA A 109 -2.88 -19.33 2.09
C ALA A 109 -3.48 -17.92 2.27
N ALA A 110 -4.71 -17.71 1.79
CA ALA A 110 -5.40 -16.45 2.00
C ALA A 110 -5.80 -16.21 3.47
N SER A 111 -6.23 -17.26 4.18
CA SER A 111 -6.50 -17.16 5.62
C SER A 111 -5.22 -16.84 6.41
N GLY A 112 -4.11 -17.54 6.15
CA GLY A 112 -2.86 -17.24 6.82
C GLY A 112 -2.30 -15.86 6.46
N CYS A 113 -2.40 -15.44 5.19
CA CYS A 113 -2.10 -14.08 4.76
C CYS A 113 -2.93 -13.06 5.56
N GLY A 114 -4.23 -13.30 5.73
CA GLY A 114 -5.11 -12.41 6.48
C GLY A 114 -4.70 -12.28 7.95
N ILE A 115 -4.38 -13.39 8.61
CA ILE A 115 -3.91 -13.40 10.01
C ILE A 115 -2.57 -12.67 10.14
N LEU A 116 -1.59 -12.99 9.30
CA LEU A 116 -0.27 -12.34 9.32
C LEU A 116 -0.38 -10.83 9.07
N THR A 117 -1.28 -10.42 8.18
CA THR A 117 -1.53 -9.01 7.89
C THR A 117 -2.18 -8.30 9.07
N ALA A 118 -3.24 -8.89 9.65
CA ALA A 118 -3.94 -8.32 10.81
C ALA A 118 -3.02 -8.17 12.05
N CYS A 119 -2.15 -9.15 12.28
CA CYS A 119 -1.24 -9.18 13.44
C CYS A 119 0.13 -8.54 13.17
N SER A 120 0.36 -7.93 12.00
CA SER A 120 1.64 -7.28 11.69
C SER A 120 1.83 -6.05 12.57
N ALA A 121 2.92 -6.03 13.34
CA ALA A 121 3.29 -4.87 14.17
C ALA A 121 3.53 -3.61 13.32
N PHE A 122 4.08 -3.78 12.11
CA PHE A 122 4.25 -2.71 11.15
C PHE A 122 2.91 -2.13 10.69
N LEU A 123 1.96 -2.99 10.27
CA LEU A 123 0.65 -2.50 9.84
C LEU A 123 -0.16 -1.92 11.00
N ALA A 124 -0.04 -2.47 12.21
CA ALA A 124 -0.68 -1.90 13.39
C ALA A 124 -0.22 -0.47 13.69
N LEU A 125 1.03 -0.12 13.35
CA LEU A 125 1.56 1.24 13.48
C LEU A 125 1.07 2.16 12.35
N TYR A 126 1.16 1.72 11.10
CA TYR A 126 0.96 2.61 9.93
C TYR A 126 -0.47 2.66 9.40
N VAL A 127 -1.26 1.60 9.59
CA VAL A 127 -2.66 1.57 9.11
C VAL A 127 -3.53 2.68 9.72
N PRO A 128 -3.48 2.93 11.05
CA PRO A 128 -4.34 3.94 11.65
C PRO A 128 -3.85 5.37 11.47
N MET A 129 -2.61 5.60 11.02
CA MET A 129 -2.10 6.96 10.84
C MET A 129 -3.00 7.74 9.88
N ALA A 130 -3.23 9.03 10.16
CA ALA A 130 -3.93 9.98 9.30
C ALA A 130 -3.09 10.34 8.06
N ARG A 131 -2.70 9.30 7.30
CA ARG A 131 -1.85 9.31 6.11
C ARG A 131 -2.43 8.41 5.02
N TYR A 132 -1.96 8.65 3.81
CA TYR A 132 -2.40 7.96 2.59
C TYR A 132 -2.13 6.44 2.55
N TYR A 133 -1.31 5.88 3.45
CA TYR A 133 -0.79 4.50 3.34
C TYR A 133 -1.90 3.45 3.14
N SER A 134 -2.91 3.47 4.00
CA SER A 134 -4.01 2.51 3.96
C SER A 134 -4.91 2.70 2.73
N LEU A 135 -5.11 3.94 2.30
CA LEU A 135 -5.87 4.25 1.10
C LEU A 135 -5.16 3.74 -0.16
N VAL A 136 -3.83 3.93 -0.25
CA VAL A 136 -3.01 3.39 -1.34
C VAL A 136 -3.09 1.88 -1.38
N TRP A 137 -2.96 1.22 -0.23
CA TRP A 137 -3.11 -0.23 -0.15
C TRP A 137 -4.49 -0.69 -0.64
N LEU A 138 -5.57 -0.06 -0.17
CA LEU A 138 -6.93 -0.37 -0.61
C LEU A 138 -7.10 -0.20 -2.12
N LEU A 139 -6.69 0.94 -2.67
CA LEU A 139 -6.86 1.28 -4.08
C LEU A 139 -6.00 0.39 -4.99
N ALA A 140 -4.75 0.09 -4.60
CA ALA A 140 -3.88 -0.84 -5.31
C ALA A 140 -4.49 -2.25 -5.34
N ALA A 141 -4.90 -2.78 -4.19
CA ALA A 141 -5.53 -4.10 -4.12
C ALA A 141 -6.86 -4.14 -4.89
N SER A 142 -7.65 -3.06 -4.82
CA SER A 142 -8.94 -2.97 -5.52
C SER A 142 -8.76 -2.85 -7.02
N SER A 143 -7.73 -2.14 -7.50
CA SER A 143 -7.37 -2.05 -8.91
C SER A 143 -6.99 -3.43 -9.47
N TRP A 144 -6.15 -4.19 -8.75
CA TRP A 144 -5.83 -5.57 -9.10
C TRP A 144 -7.06 -6.48 -9.15
N LEU A 145 -7.94 -6.37 -8.15
CA LEU A 145 -9.17 -7.18 -8.11
C LEU A 145 -10.12 -6.82 -9.26
N ALA A 146 -10.25 -5.53 -9.57
CA ALA A 146 -11.08 -5.05 -10.66
C ALA A 146 -10.53 -5.51 -12.02
N LEU A 147 -9.21 -5.48 -12.21
CA LEU A 147 -8.56 -6.00 -13.41
C LEU A 147 -8.84 -7.50 -13.59
N GLU A 148 -8.61 -8.34 -12.57
CA GLU A 148 -8.85 -9.78 -12.66
C GLU A 148 -10.35 -10.09 -12.92
N ARG A 149 -11.25 -9.23 -12.45
CA ARG A 149 -12.69 -9.35 -12.74
C ARG A 149 -13.05 -8.95 -14.15
N TRP A 150 -12.48 -7.87 -14.66
CA TRP A 150 -12.68 -7.45 -16.04
C TRP A 150 -12.10 -8.48 -17.03
N LEU A 151 -11.00 -9.14 -16.68
CA LEU A 151 -10.38 -10.18 -17.51
C LEU A 151 -11.22 -11.46 -17.62
N VAL A 152 -12.05 -11.76 -16.62
CA VAL A 152 -12.78 -13.04 -16.52
C VAL A 152 -14.30 -12.87 -16.63
N ARG A 153 -14.85 -11.68 -16.34
CA ARG A 153 -16.30 -11.39 -16.30
C ARG A 153 -16.61 -10.07 -17.01
N ARG A 154 -17.90 -9.85 -17.32
CA ARG A 154 -18.44 -8.56 -17.79
C ARG A 154 -18.52 -7.51 -16.67
N TRP A 155 -17.48 -7.38 -15.85
CA TRP A 155 -17.39 -6.27 -14.91
C TRP A 155 -17.18 -4.96 -15.68
N PRO A 156 -17.85 -3.87 -15.30
CA PRO A 156 -17.73 -2.62 -16.02
C PRO A 156 -16.30 -2.11 -15.92
N TRP A 157 -15.65 -1.97 -17.07
CA TRP A 157 -14.29 -1.42 -17.20
C TRP A 157 -14.14 -0.06 -16.49
N GLY A 158 -15.22 0.74 -16.46
CA GLY A 158 -15.25 2.03 -15.75
C GLY A 158 -14.94 1.94 -14.26
N VAL A 159 -15.27 0.83 -13.58
CA VAL A 159 -14.92 0.64 -12.15
C VAL A 159 -13.41 0.46 -11.98
N TYR A 160 -12.78 -0.33 -12.86
CA TYR A 160 -11.33 -0.46 -12.87
C TYR A 160 -10.66 0.89 -13.14
N ALA A 161 -11.13 1.63 -14.16
CA ALA A 161 -10.60 2.94 -14.51
C ALA A 161 -10.74 3.95 -13.36
N ALA A 162 -11.91 4.02 -12.72
CA ALA A 162 -12.16 4.94 -11.60
C ALA A 162 -11.29 4.65 -10.37
N ILE A 163 -11.15 3.38 -9.96
CA ILE A 163 -10.29 2.99 -8.83
C ILE A 163 -8.82 3.33 -9.14
N THR A 164 -8.40 3.06 -10.38
CA THR A 164 -7.02 3.28 -10.81
C THR A 164 -6.71 4.78 -10.95
N LEU A 165 -7.68 5.59 -11.36
CA LEU A 165 -7.60 7.05 -11.34
C LEU A 165 -7.49 7.59 -9.90
N ALA A 166 -8.30 7.08 -8.98
CA ALA A 166 -8.21 7.44 -7.57
C ALA A 166 -6.82 7.09 -6.98
N LEU A 167 -6.26 5.93 -7.33
CA LEU A 167 -4.89 5.56 -6.93
C LEU A 167 -3.86 6.55 -7.49
N MET A 168 -4.01 6.91 -8.76
CA MET A 168 -3.13 7.87 -9.44
C MET A 168 -3.13 9.22 -8.74
N TYR A 169 -4.31 9.70 -8.32
CA TYR A 169 -4.47 10.93 -7.54
C TYR A 169 -4.08 10.79 -6.06
N THR A 170 -3.64 9.62 -5.60
CA THR A 170 -3.25 9.40 -4.20
C THR A 170 -1.74 9.23 -4.05
N ASP A 171 -1.09 8.42 -4.89
CA ASP A 171 0.33 8.07 -4.68
C ASP A 171 1.02 7.55 -5.97
N PRO A 172 2.34 7.80 -6.13
CA PRO A 172 3.15 7.24 -7.21
C PRO A 172 3.17 5.70 -7.29
N ALA A 173 2.68 4.98 -6.27
CA ALA A 173 2.44 3.54 -6.27
C ALA A 173 1.57 3.04 -7.43
N ILE A 174 0.82 3.93 -8.10
CA ILE A 174 0.16 3.61 -9.37
C ILE A 174 1.12 3.01 -10.41
N ILE A 175 2.36 3.49 -10.47
CA ILE A 175 3.35 3.07 -11.49
C ILE A 175 3.69 1.58 -11.35
N PRO A 176 4.20 1.08 -10.20
CA PRO A 176 4.50 -0.35 -10.05
C PRO A 176 3.25 -1.23 -10.14
N VAL A 177 2.07 -0.72 -9.73
CA VAL A 177 0.80 -1.43 -9.92
C VAL A 177 0.52 -1.61 -11.42
N LEU A 178 0.59 -0.56 -12.23
CA LEU A 178 0.38 -0.64 -13.68
C LEU A 178 1.45 -1.50 -14.37
N ILE A 179 2.71 -1.43 -13.96
CA ILE A 179 3.78 -2.31 -14.49
C ILE A 179 3.42 -3.78 -14.23
N GLY A 180 3.06 -4.12 -12.99
CA GLY A 180 2.68 -5.48 -12.65
C GLY A 180 1.44 -5.97 -13.41
N GLN A 181 0.41 -5.11 -13.53
CA GLN A 181 -0.80 -5.40 -14.29
C GLN A 181 -0.51 -5.59 -15.77
N GLY A 182 0.38 -4.78 -16.35
CA GLY A 182 0.90 -4.93 -17.70
C GLY A 182 1.55 -6.29 -17.87
N ILE A 183 2.55 -6.64 -17.05
CA ILE A 183 3.22 -7.96 -17.11
C ILE A 183 2.19 -9.10 -17.06
N ARG A 184 1.21 -9.03 -16.16
CA ARG A 184 0.13 -10.02 -16.03
C ARG A 184 -0.77 -10.13 -17.27
N LEU A 185 -1.06 -9.01 -17.94
CA LEU A 185 -1.87 -8.94 -19.17
C LEU A 185 -1.09 -9.45 -20.39
N TYR A 186 0.18 -9.08 -20.52
CA TYR A 186 1.04 -9.50 -21.63
C TYR A 186 1.49 -10.96 -21.52
N ALA A 187 1.52 -11.52 -20.30
CA ALA A 187 1.64 -12.96 -20.07
C ALA A 187 0.33 -13.74 -20.33
N GLY A 188 -0.81 -13.05 -20.49
CA GLY A 188 -2.15 -13.63 -20.64
C GLY A 188 -2.80 -13.39 -22.02
N LYS A 189 -4.12 -13.56 -22.07
CA LYS A 189 -4.95 -13.43 -23.29
C LYS A 189 -4.85 -12.02 -23.91
N GLN A 190 -4.68 -11.95 -25.24
CA GLN A 190 -4.35 -10.70 -25.94
C GLN A 190 -5.49 -9.67 -26.05
N GLY A 191 -6.76 -10.09 -25.95
CA GLY A 191 -7.92 -9.27 -26.35
C GLY A 191 -8.16 -7.97 -25.56
N GLN A 192 -7.64 -7.84 -24.34
CA GLN A 192 -7.87 -6.65 -23.49
C GLN A 192 -6.67 -5.67 -23.46
N ARG A 193 -5.56 -5.98 -24.17
CA ARG A 193 -4.33 -5.17 -24.14
C ARG A 193 -4.55 -3.75 -24.67
N ARG A 194 -5.26 -3.60 -25.80
CA ARG A 194 -5.56 -2.28 -26.39
C ARG A 194 -6.43 -1.43 -25.46
N ALA A 195 -7.50 -2.01 -24.91
CA ALA A 195 -8.37 -1.30 -23.97
C ALA A 195 -7.60 -0.86 -22.72
N TRP A 196 -6.73 -1.72 -22.17
CA TRP A 196 -5.90 -1.38 -21.04
C TRP A 196 -4.90 -0.25 -21.37
N ALA A 197 -4.20 -0.33 -22.51
CA ALA A 197 -3.27 0.71 -22.93
C ALA A 197 -3.96 2.06 -23.13
N LEU A 198 -5.16 2.08 -23.74
CA LEU A 198 -5.98 3.28 -23.85
C LEU A 198 -6.43 3.81 -22.49
N THR A 199 -6.69 2.93 -21.52
CA THR A 199 -6.99 3.32 -20.14
C THR A 199 -5.80 4.02 -19.51
N VAL A 200 -4.61 3.41 -19.58
CA VAL A 200 -3.38 3.99 -19.03
C VAL A 200 -3.07 5.34 -19.66
N LEU A 201 -3.27 5.47 -20.98
CA LEU A 201 -3.13 6.75 -21.67
C LEU A 201 -4.14 7.79 -21.17
N ALA A 202 -5.42 7.42 -21.05
CA ALA A 202 -6.47 8.30 -20.55
C ALA A 202 -6.20 8.73 -19.09
N LEU A 203 -5.69 7.84 -18.24
CA LEU A 203 -5.27 8.16 -16.89
C LEU A 203 -4.09 9.15 -16.89
N GLY A 204 -3.09 8.93 -17.76
CA GLY A 204 -2.00 9.86 -18.00
C GLY A 204 -2.48 11.27 -18.33
N LEU A 205 -3.44 11.38 -19.25
CA LEU A 205 -4.08 12.64 -19.63
C LEU A 205 -4.91 13.25 -18.50
N ALA A 206 -5.62 12.42 -17.73
CA ALA A 206 -6.39 12.89 -16.58
C ALA A 206 -5.50 13.53 -15.51
N MET A 207 -4.21 13.18 -15.45
CA MET A 207 -3.25 13.74 -14.50
C MET A 207 -2.60 15.05 -14.96
N LEU A 208 -2.92 15.56 -16.16
CA LEU A 208 -2.40 16.83 -16.68
C LEU A 208 -2.59 18.01 -15.71
N PRO A 209 -3.74 18.16 -15.00
CA PRO A 209 -3.92 19.23 -14.02
C PRO A 209 -2.91 19.18 -12.87
N TRP A 210 -2.29 18.03 -12.57
CA TRP A 210 -1.27 17.91 -11.53
C TRP A 210 0.16 17.89 -12.09
N TRP A 211 0.33 17.65 -13.39
CA TRP A 211 1.64 17.49 -14.02
C TRP A 211 2.57 18.69 -13.83
N HIS A 212 2.02 19.91 -13.92
CA HIS A 212 2.78 21.15 -13.74
C HIS A 212 3.23 21.41 -12.28
N ILE A 213 2.62 20.72 -11.31
CA ILE A 213 2.94 20.83 -9.88
C ILE A 213 4.06 19.85 -9.50
N LEU A 214 4.12 18.69 -10.17
CA LEU A 214 5.10 17.63 -9.86
C LEU A 214 6.56 18.13 -9.83
N PRO A 215 7.07 18.94 -10.79
CA PRO A 215 8.44 19.43 -10.73
C PRO A 215 8.73 20.20 -9.45
N ARG A 216 7.79 21.04 -8.97
CA ARG A 216 7.93 21.83 -7.74
C ARG A 216 7.92 20.96 -6.48
N GLN A 217 7.17 19.86 -6.50
CA GLN A 217 7.13 18.89 -5.39
C GLN A 217 8.42 18.06 -5.32
N VAL A 218 9.09 17.85 -6.45
CA VAL A 218 10.36 17.12 -6.55
C VAL A 218 11.56 18.01 -6.25
N SER A 219 11.56 19.25 -6.74
CA SER A 219 12.68 20.20 -6.65
C SER A 219 12.77 20.93 -5.31
N ARG A 220 12.30 20.35 -4.20
CA ARG A 220 12.47 20.99 -2.88
C ARG A 220 13.92 20.83 -2.46
N ASP A 221 14.60 21.96 -2.27
CA ASP A 221 15.99 22.05 -1.79
C ASP A 221 16.09 21.59 -0.33
N LEU A 222 15.94 20.29 -0.12
CA LEU A 222 16.11 19.63 1.17
C LEU A 222 17.45 18.91 1.18
N LEU A 223 18.08 18.90 2.36
CA LEU A 223 19.33 18.18 2.57
C LEU A 223 19.11 16.71 2.23
N ARG A 224 20.04 16.12 1.45
CA ARG A 224 20.01 14.68 1.19
C ARG A 224 20.10 13.92 2.51
N ALA A 225 19.33 12.86 2.64
CA ALA A 225 19.42 12.00 3.80
C ALA A 225 20.78 11.32 3.84
N ASP A 226 21.25 11.05 5.05
CA ASP A 226 22.47 10.27 5.26
C ASP A 226 22.44 8.98 4.45
N LEU A 227 23.58 8.67 3.83
CA LEU A 227 23.82 7.51 2.97
C LEU A 227 23.02 7.49 1.64
N SER A 228 22.16 8.46 1.34
CA SER A 228 21.47 8.48 0.03
C SER A 228 22.47 8.66 -1.12
N GLY A 229 22.27 7.91 -2.21
CA GLY A 229 23.18 7.86 -3.34
C GLY A 229 24.44 7.02 -3.13
N THR A 230 24.61 6.39 -1.95
CA THR A 230 25.74 5.49 -1.67
C THR A 230 25.33 4.02 -1.84
N ALA A 231 26.30 3.14 -2.07
CA ALA A 231 26.04 1.69 -2.12
C ALA A 231 25.46 1.16 -0.79
N ALA A 232 25.93 1.69 0.35
CA ALA A 232 25.40 1.36 1.67
C ALA A 232 23.93 1.77 1.81
N GLY A 233 23.56 2.97 1.35
CA GLY A 233 22.17 3.45 1.32
C GLY A 233 21.26 2.52 0.52
N ILE A 234 21.68 2.13 -0.68
CA ILE A 234 20.92 1.20 -1.53
C ILE A 234 20.72 -0.15 -0.83
N LEU A 235 21.78 -0.72 -0.23
CA LEU A 235 21.68 -1.97 0.52
C LEU A 235 20.74 -1.86 1.73
N LEU A 236 20.78 -0.73 2.45
CA LEU A 236 19.87 -0.47 3.56
C LEU A 236 18.43 -0.31 3.10
N ARG A 237 18.18 0.36 1.97
CA ARG A 237 16.83 0.49 1.40
C ARG A 237 16.28 -0.82 0.86
N LEU A 238 17.15 -1.71 0.38
CA LEU A 238 16.78 -3.07 -0.01
C LEU A 238 16.41 -3.91 1.22
N SER A 239 17.18 -3.84 2.30
CA SER A 239 17.05 -4.71 3.49
C SER A 239 15.99 -4.24 4.50
N THR A 240 15.83 -2.93 4.67
CA THR A 240 14.96 -2.36 5.71
C THR A 240 13.49 -2.80 5.57
N PRO A 241 12.87 -2.83 4.37
CA PRO A 241 11.49 -3.29 4.23
C PRO A 241 11.32 -4.75 4.65
N TRP A 242 12.27 -5.64 4.33
CA TRP A 242 12.21 -7.04 4.80
C TRP A 242 12.27 -7.11 6.33
N TYR A 243 13.12 -6.31 6.95
CA TYR A 243 13.21 -6.20 8.40
C TYR A 243 11.90 -5.70 9.03
N VAL A 244 11.47 -4.51 8.62
CA VAL A 244 10.32 -3.80 9.19
C VAL A 244 9.02 -4.58 8.97
N TRP A 245 8.81 -5.16 7.78
CA TRP A 245 7.61 -5.94 7.52
C TRP A 245 7.58 -7.27 8.29
N THR A 246 8.73 -7.79 8.71
CA THR A 246 8.82 -9.04 9.48
C THR A 246 8.71 -8.81 10.98
N VAL A 247 9.49 -7.87 11.50
CA VAL A 247 9.74 -7.71 12.95
C VAL A 247 9.10 -6.43 13.51
N GLY A 248 8.73 -5.48 12.65
CA GLY A 248 8.28 -4.16 13.04
C GLY A 248 9.42 -3.18 13.28
N GLU A 249 9.15 -1.90 13.07
CA GLU A 249 10.13 -0.81 13.16
C GLU A 249 10.59 -0.54 14.60
N ALA A 250 9.77 -0.84 15.60
CA ALA A 250 10.09 -0.65 17.01
C ALA A 250 11.03 -1.72 17.59
N THR A 251 11.23 -2.84 16.88
CA THR A 251 12.15 -3.89 17.34
C THR A 251 13.57 -3.52 16.91
N LEU A 252 14.52 -3.54 17.85
CA LEU A 252 15.92 -3.19 17.57
C LEU A 252 16.68 -4.39 16.96
N PRO A 253 17.57 -4.18 15.96
CA PRO A 253 18.22 -5.28 15.23
C PRO A 253 19.10 -6.19 16.08
N TRP A 254 19.64 -5.71 17.19
CA TRP A 254 20.46 -6.51 18.10
C TRP A 254 19.66 -7.42 19.04
N ARG A 255 18.32 -7.38 18.99
CA ARG A 255 17.47 -8.31 19.74
C ARG A 255 17.40 -9.66 19.01
N GLY A 256 17.64 -10.76 19.72
CA GLY A 256 17.61 -12.11 19.13
C GLY A 256 16.30 -12.46 18.39
N ILE A 257 15.16 -11.93 18.86
CA ILE A 257 13.85 -12.12 18.21
C ILE A 257 13.81 -11.55 16.78
N ALA A 258 14.59 -10.51 16.49
CA ALA A 258 14.65 -9.93 15.16
C ALA A 258 15.30 -10.90 14.15
N TRP A 259 16.40 -11.53 14.54
CA TRP A 259 17.09 -12.53 13.73
C TRP A 259 16.23 -13.79 13.51
N LEU A 260 15.53 -14.25 14.56
CA LEU A 260 14.59 -15.37 14.43
C LEU A 260 13.45 -15.05 13.45
N GLY A 261 12.89 -13.85 13.53
CA GLY A 261 11.87 -13.39 12.59
C GLY A 261 12.36 -13.38 11.15
N LEU A 262 13.52 -12.77 10.89
CA LEU A 262 14.15 -12.72 9.57
C LEU A 262 14.44 -14.12 9.01
N LEU A 263 15.01 -15.01 9.82
CA LEU A 263 15.29 -16.39 9.43
C LEU A 263 14.00 -17.11 9.03
N ALA A 264 12.95 -17.03 9.87
CA ALA A 264 11.65 -17.63 9.58
C ALA A 264 11.05 -17.07 8.28
N GLY A 265 11.07 -15.75 8.09
CA GLY A 265 10.60 -15.11 6.87
C GLY A 265 11.36 -15.58 5.62
N GLY A 266 12.69 -15.71 5.71
CA GLY A 266 13.54 -16.22 4.63
C GLY A 266 13.22 -17.68 4.27
N LEU A 267 13.10 -18.56 5.27
CA LEU A 267 12.73 -19.96 5.07
C LEU A 267 11.35 -20.09 4.39
N LEU A 268 10.38 -19.28 4.81
CA LEU A 268 9.04 -19.28 4.23
C LEU A 268 9.04 -18.81 2.77
N ILE A 269 9.86 -17.82 2.41
CA ILE A 269 10.04 -17.41 1.02
C ILE A 269 10.64 -18.57 0.22
N MET A 270 11.73 -19.18 0.70
CA MET A 270 12.39 -20.30 0.01
C MET A 270 11.45 -21.49 -0.20
N ALA A 271 10.58 -21.79 0.76
CA ALA A 271 9.54 -22.81 0.62
C ALA A 271 8.49 -22.40 -0.44
N ALA A 272 8.01 -21.15 -0.39
CA ALA A 272 6.95 -20.66 -1.26
C ALA A 272 7.39 -20.54 -2.73
N ILE A 273 8.61 -20.07 -2.99
CA ILE A 273 9.14 -19.90 -4.35
C ILE A 273 9.35 -21.23 -5.06
N LYS A 274 9.19 -22.40 -4.43
CA LYS A 274 9.14 -23.67 -5.17
C LYS A 274 7.91 -23.75 -6.07
N ARG A 275 6.85 -22.98 -5.81
CA ARG A 275 5.58 -22.99 -6.58
C ARG A 275 5.46 -21.78 -7.50
N PRO A 276 4.91 -21.91 -8.73
CA PRO A 276 4.88 -20.82 -9.71
C PRO A 276 3.98 -19.64 -9.29
N ARG A 277 2.86 -19.91 -8.61
CA ARG A 277 1.92 -18.85 -8.20
C ARG A 277 2.52 -17.92 -7.14
N PRO A 278 3.07 -18.41 -6.00
CA PRO A 278 3.79 -17.55 -5.06
C PRO A 278 5.00 -16.83 -5.67
N ARG A 279 5.74 -17.44 -6.60
CA ARG A 279 6.81 -16.74 -7.34
C ARG A 279 6.29 -15.50 -8.06
N ALA A 280 5.16 -15.62 -8.76
CA ALA A 280 4.54 -14.49 -9.45
C ALA A 280 4.07 -13.40 -8.46
N VAL A 281 3.52 -13.79 -7.30
CA VAL A 281 3.15 -12.84 -6.23
C VAL A 281 4.38 -12.11 -5.68
N LEU A 282 5.48 -12.83 -5.44
CA LEU A 282 6.73 -12.23 -4.98
C LEU A 282 7.26 -11.22 -6.01
N ALA A 283 7.31 -11.60 -7.29
CA ALA A 283 7.79 -10.72 -8.34
C ALA A 283 6.92 -9.47 -8.52
N LEU A 284 5.61 -9.65 -8.73
CA LEU A 284 4.69 -8.56 -9.09
C LEU A 284 4.20 -7.75 -7.89
N GLY A 285 4.06 -8.40 -6.73
CA GLY A 285 3.48 -7.80 -5.53
C GLY A 285 4.51 -7.31 -4.51
N VAL A 286 5.78 -7.73 -4.62
CA VAL A 286 6.85 -7.31 -3.69
C VAL A 286 8.01 -6.67 -4.45
N LEU A 287 8.68 -7.38 -5.35
CA LEU A 287 9.92 -6.92 -5.97
C LEU A 287 9.71 -5.70 -6.87
N VAL A 288 8.66 -5.68 -7.70
CA VAL A 288 8.34 -4.55 -8.58
C VAL A 288 7.98 -3.28 -7.76
N PRO A 289 7.02 -3.32 -6.80
CA PRO A 289 6.76 -2.20 -5.89
C PRO A 289 7.98 -1.72 -5.11
N LEU A 290 8.78 -2.65 -4.58
CA LEU A 290 9.94 -2.33 -3.76
C LEU A 290 11.04 -1.67 -4.60
N GLY A 291 11.38 -2.26 -5.75
CA GLY A 291 12.36 -1.70 -6.68
C GLY A 291 11.98 -0.30 -7.16
N PHE A 292 10.70 -0.09 -7.49
CA PHE A 292 10.19 1.24 -7.81
C PHE A 292 10.34 2.22 -6.64
N THR A 293 9.97 1.81 -5.43
CA THR A 293 10.03 2.68 -4.24
C THR A 293 11.46 3.08 -3.93
N ILE A 294 12.42 2.15 -4.04
CA ILE A 294 13.85 2.42 -3.85
C ILE A 294 14.36 3.39 -4.92
N GLY A 295 14.02 3.17 -6.20
CA GLY A 295 14.40 4.08 -7.28
C GLY A 295 13.82 5.49 -7.07
N LEU A 296 12.55 5.57 -6.66
CA LEU A 296 11.88 6.85 -6.36
C LEU A 296 12.56 7.58 -5.20
N THR A 297 12.90 6.88 -4.12
CA THR A 297 13.57 7.52 -2.98
C THR A 297 15.03 7.84 -3.27
N GLU A 298 15.74 7.11 -4.15
CA GLU A 298 17.17 7.38 -4.43
C GLU A 298 17.34 8.49 -5.46
N ILE A 299 16.50 8.49 -6.50
CA ILE A 299 16.69 9.39 -7.65
C ILE A 299 15.86 10.66 -7.47
N VAL A 300 14.60 10.51 -7.07
CA VAL A 300 13.63 11.63 -7.09
C VAL A 300 13.53 12.32 -5.74
N THR A 301 13.71 11.58 -4.65
CA THR A 301 13.50 12.11 -3.29
C THR A 301 14.60 11.66 -2.31
N PRO A 302 15.87 12.02 -2.58
CA PRO A 302 17.05 11.55 -1.83
C PRO A 302 17.13 12.07 -0.38
N ASP A 303 16.31 13.04 -0.02
CA ASP A 303 16.14 13.55 1.34
C ASP A 303 15.35 12.58 2.25
N ILE A 304 14.75 11.52 1.71
CA ILE A 304 14.07 10.51 2.50
C ILE A 304 15.08 9.48 3.00
N THR A 305 15.11 9.26 4.31
CA THR A 305 15.97 8.25 4.91
C THR A 305 15.59 6.83 4.50
N PHE A 306 16.56 5.91 4.51
CA PHE A 306 16.32 4.50 4.16
C PHE A 306 15.27 3.83 5.07
N LEU A 307 15.12 4.30 6.32
CA LEU A 307 14.12 3.83 7.29
C LEU A 307 12.69 3.92 6.75
N ASN A 308 12.39 5.00 6.02
CA ASN A 308 11.06 5.26 5.47
C ASN A 308 10.73 4.46 4.21
N THR A 309 11.64 3.61 3.72
CA THR A 309 11.38 2.78 2.53
C THR A 309 10.25 1.78 2.78
N ALA A 310 10.19 1.23 4.00
CA ALA A 310 9.21 0.22 4.38
C ALA A 310 7.77 0.77 4.37
N SER A 311 7.56 1.96 4.93
CA SER A 311 6.27 2.65 4.96
C SER A 311 5.83 3.12 3.58
N ARG A 312 6.77 3.58 2.76
CA ARG A 312 6.49 4.00 1.36
C ARG A 312 6.12 2.85 0.43
N ALA A 313 6.56 1.63 0.75
CA ALA A 313 6.16 0.41 0.06
C ALA A 313 5.12 -0.42 0.84
N LEU A 314 4.39 0.18 1.80
CA LEU A 314 3.44 -0.54 2.67
C LEU A 314 2.45 -1.43 1.91
N TYR A 315 1.95 -0.98 0.76
CA TYR A 315 1.01 -1.71 -0.08
C TYR A 315 1.57 -3.04 -0.64
N ALA A 316 2.89 -3.25 -0.58
CA ALA A 316 3.57 -4.49 -0.96
C ALA A 316 3.68 -5.51 0.19
N ALA A 317 3.64 -5.07 1.45
CA ALA A 317 3.80 -5.95 2.61
C ALA A 317 2.78 -7.11 2.66
N PRO A 318 1.48 -6.90 2.37
CA PRO A 318 0.50 -7.99 2.35
C PRO A 318 0.78 -9.05 1.26
N ALA A 319 1.44 -8.67 0.15
CA ALA A 319 1.86 -9.63 -0.86
C ALA A 319 3.00 -10.52 -0.34
N LEU A 320 3.93 -9.98 0.46
CA LEU A 320 4.94 -10.76 1.16
C LEU A 320 4.29 -11.75 2.14
N TYR A 321 3.31 -11.31 2.92
CA TYR A 321 2.58 -12.17 3.86
C TYR A 321 1.81 -13.30 3.14
N LEU A 322 1.32 -13.04 1.93
CA LEU A 322 0.76 -14.07 1.06
C LEU A 322 1.80 -15.10 0.62
N VAL A 323 3.01 -14.66 0.25
CA VAL A 323 4.13 -15.55 -0.10
C VAL A 323 4.49 -16.42 1.10
N TRP A 324 4.65 -15.84 2.29
CA TRP A 324 4.93 -16.60 3.51
C TRP A 324 3.85 -17.62 3.83
N SER A 325 2.58 -17.21 3.80
CA SER A 325 1.47 -18.13 4.05
C SER A 325 1.37 -19.26 3.02
N ALA A 326 1.86 -19.03 1.81
CA ALA A 326 1.98 -20.08 0.80
C ALA A 326 3.12 -21.07 1.06
N GLY A 327 4.17 -20.65 1.77
CA GLY A 327 5.30 -21.47 2.19
C GLY A 327 4.98 -22.39 3.37
N LEU A 328 3.94 -22.09 4.16
CA LEU A 328 3.45 -22.92 5.27
C LEU A 328 2.70 -24.19 4.80
N LYS A 329 2.40 -24.32 3.51
CA LYS A 329 1.71 -25.47 2.91
C LYS A 329 2.70 -26.40 2.25
#